data_AF-A0A535ZKD3-F1
#
_entry.id   AF-A0A535ZKD3-F1
#
_cell.length_a   1.000
_cell.length_b   1.000
_cell.length_c   1.000
_cell.angle_alpha   90.00
_cell.angle_beta   90.00
_cell.angle_gamma   90.00
#
_symmetry.space_group_name_H-M   'P 1'
#
loop_
_entity.id
_entity.type
_entity.pdbx_description
1 polymer ?
#
loop_
_entity_poly.entity_id
_entity_poly.type
_entity_poly.pdbx_seq_one_letter_code
_entity_poly.pdbx_strand_id
1 'polypeptide(L)'
;TLQTAYETVDRERQDLTVRLAELTRSRANATSERDRLAGQLATAHATIAARDAEVAALTVEREGVEAQINGLNAQLEESKRGNARLQSDLERALEEAAVHHRLQLEFDALSARWDVARAQLAEAEQALKTSQATIKAAQRLSSSVEWRGALDSVLDAASELVRFERGTLALVDELQEELKVEAARNSPIAISEMSRFKVGEGIAGWALSHREPVLVRDSRTDARFKASDPKHQPRSFVAVPLLADKEGLGVLTLARSASDPFTEQDLRNLARVATDASNALINARLVDLLKQREDHLTTLVRKARELSTANDSKQVVEFVLSSARELIGGKAALLALRNHKTLELEVAGSQGVADSVIQQRIAWGAPAAGDVMRTGKPWVSPMREMLPPHLVEVVEKAGLTTIISVLCGASTQLEPTEDGALLSRSEVEVTDQVSGVLNVYRDSLDPIPAGDLEQLKAFAEQAAVAIQNVRRWDRVKEQLQATASMNTRLMGRERYINQLLFRIQQLEQELGRYKAA
;
A
#
# COMPACT_ATOMS: atom_id res chain seq x y z
N THR A 1 -68.32 55.11 180.99
CA THR A 1 -66.97 55.23 180.41
C THR A 1 -66.39 53.89 180.02
N LEU A 2 -66.28 52.90 180.93
CA LEU A 2 -65.73 51.57 180.61
C LEU A 2 -66.55 50.76 179.57
N GLN A 3 -67.89 50.77 179.67
CA GLN A 3 -68.76 50.05 178.73
C GLN A 3 -68.67 50.59 177.29
N THR A 4 -68.57 51.90 177.16
CA THR A 4 -68.43 52.60 175.87
C THR A 4 -67.09 52.28 175.20
N ALA A 5 -66.01 52.13 175.96
CA ALA A 5 -64.70 51.70 175.45
C ALA A 5 -64.74 50.25 174.96
N TYR A 6 -65.41 49.34 175.69
CA TYR A 6 -65.56 47.94 175.29
C TYR A 6 -66.33 47.79 173.97
N GLU A 7 -67.45 48.49 173.81
CA GLU A 7 -68.24 48.47 172.57
C GLU A 7 -67.48 49.04 171.37
N THR A 8 -66.57 49.99 171.59
CA THR A 8 -65.74 50.55 170.52
C THR A 8 -64.69 49.55 170.05
N VAL A 9 -64.02 48.88 171.00
CA VAL A 9 -63.03 47.83 170.71
C VAL A 9 -63.69 46.60 170.07
N ASP A 10 -64.89 46.21 170.49
CA ASP A 10 -65.57 45.06 169.90
C ASP A 10 -66.07 45.34 168.47
N ARG A 11 -66.49 46.58 168.16
CA ARG A 11 -66.75 46.99 166.77
C ARG A 11 -65.50 46.96 165.91
N GLU A 12 -64.38 47.46 166.43
CA GLU A 12 -63.09 47.47 165.71
C GLU A 12 -62.58 46.05 165.47
N ARG A 13 -62.72 45.16 166.47
CA ARG A 13 -62.45 43.72 166.31
C ARG A 13 -63.35 43.10 165.26
N GLN A 14 -64.66 43.38 165.26
CA GLN A 14 -65.58 42.86 164.25
C GLN A 14 -65.21 43.36 162.83
N ASP A 15 -64.91 44.64 162.66
CA ASP A 15 -64.48 45.21 161.38
C ASP A 15 -63.16 44.59 160.89
N LEU A 16 -62.18 44.42 161.77
CA LEU A 16 -60.93 43.72 161.46
C LEU A 16 -61.16 42.24 161.14
N THR A 17 -62.11 41.58 161.79
CA THR A 17 -62.44 40.17 161.50
C THR A 17 -63.08 40.03 160.13
N VAL A 18 -63.96 40.97 159.75
CA VAL A 18 -64.57 41.03 158.41
C VAL A 18 -63.50 41.31 157.35
N ARG A 19 -62.63 42.30 157.56
CA ARG A 19 -61.49 42.57 156.65
C ARG A 19 -60.53 41.41 156.53
N LEU A 20 -60.24 40.70 157.63
CA LEU A 20 -59.40 39.51 157.60
C LEU A 20 -60.05 38.39 156.77
N ALA A 21 -61.36 38.19 156.91
CA ALA A 21 -62.11 37.22 156.11
C ALA A 21 -62.12 37.60 154.62
N GLU A 22 -62.32 38.88 154.29
CA GLU A 22 -62.26 39.39 152.91
C GLU A 22 -60.87 39.25 152.31
N LEU A 23 -59.81 39.61 153.05
CA LEU A 23 -58.43 39.45 152.60
C LEU A 23 -58.05 37.99 152.43
N THR A 24 -58.52 37.10 153.30
CA THR A 24 -58.29 35.66 153.19
C THR A 24 -59.00 35.09 151.95
N ARG A 25 -60.22 35.56 151.66
CA ARG A 25 -60.98 35.19 150.45
C ARG A 25 -60.33 35.72 149.18
N SER A 26 -59.88 36.98 149.19
CA SER A 26 -59.14 37.61 148.10
C SER A 26 -57.83 36.87 147.82
N ARG A 27 -57.07 36.52 148.88
CA ARG A 27 -55.86 35.70 148.76
C ARG A 27 -56.16 34.33 148.18
N ALA A 28 -57.20 33.64 148.67
CA ALA A 28 -57.61 32.33 148.16
C ALA A 28 -58.00 32.38 146.67
N ASN A 29 -58.75 33.40 146.26
CA ASN A 29 -59.11 33.66 144.88
C ASN A 29 -57.86 33.92 144.01
N ALA A 30 -56.95 34.78 144.49
CA ALA A 30 -55.70 35.07 143.78
C ALA A 30 -54.81 33.83 143.63
N THR A 31 -54.73 32.96 144.65
CA THR A 31 -54.03 31.66 144.52
C THR A 31 -54.72 30.73 143.54
N SER A 32 -56.05 30.64 143.56
CA SER A 32 -56.80 29.80 142.62
C SER A 32 -56.63 30.29 141.17
N GLU A 33 -56.63 31.61 140.96
CA GLU A 33 -56.41 32.22 139.67
C GLU A 33 -54.96 32.02 139.18
N ARG A 34 -53.98 32.14 140.09
CA ARG A 34 -52.58 31.81 139.80
C ARG A 34 -52.40 30.36 139.38
N ASP A 35 -53.02 29.42 140.09
CA ASP A 35 -52.91 27.99 139.80
C ASP A 35 -53.63 27.63 138.49
N ARG A 36 -54.78 28.28 138.20
CA ARG A 36 -55.46 28.18 136.90
C ARG A 36 -54.56 28.69 135.75
N LEU A 37 -53.96 29.86 135.91
CA LEU A 37 -53.04 30.43 134.93
C LEU A 37 -51.79 29.56 134.76
N ALA A 38 -51.23 29.00 135.85
CA ALA A 38 -50.12 28.06 135.78
C ALA A 38 -50.49 26.79 134.99
N GLY A 39 -51.70 26.25 135.18
CA GLY A 39 -52.21 25.12 134.39
C GLY A 39 -52.42 25.46 132.90
N GLN A 40 -52.94 26.66 132.60
CA GLN A 40 -53.06 27.15 131.22
C GLN A 40 -51.69 27.38 130.57
N LEU A 41 -50.71 27.86 131.32
CA LEU A 41 -49.36 28.10 130.84
C LEU A 41 -48.61 26.77 130.60
N ALA A 42 -48.80 25.78 131.47
CA ALA A 42 -48.25 24.43 131.29
C ALA A 42 -48.84 23.73 130.05
N THR A 43 -50.15 23.85 129.81
CA THR A 43 -50.80 23.30 128.61
C THR A 43 -50.37 24.03 127.33
N ALA A 44 -50.23 25.36 127.38
CA ALA A 44 -49.68 26.14 126.27
C ALA A 44 -48.23 25.73 125.95
N HIS A 45 -47.37 25.59 126.96
CA HIS A 45 -45.99 25.12 126.79
C HIS A 45 -45.92 23.71 126.21
N ALA A 46 -46.77 22.78 126.67
CA ALA A 46 -46.83 21.44 126.10
C ALA A 46 -47.25 21.47 124.62
N THR A 47 -48.19 22.36 124.26
CA THR A 47 -48.63 22.54 122.87
C THR A 47 -47.53 23.13 121.99
N ILE A 48 -46.81 24.13 122.49
CA ILE A 48 -45.66 24.75 121.80
C ILE A 48 -44.58 23.69 121.59
N ALA A 49 -44.21 22.93 122.62
CA ALA A 49 -43.20 21.87 122.51
C ALA A 49 -43.61 20.78 121.48
N ALA A 50 -44.89 20.41 121.43
CA ALA A 50 -45.40 19.47 120.43
C ALA A 50 -45.32 20.05 119.00
N ARG A 51 -45.60 21.35 118.83
CA ARG A 51 -45.47 22.03 117.52
C ARG A 51 -44.02 22.24 117.11
N ASP A 52 -43.13 22.54 118.05
CA ASP A 52 -41.70 22.64 117.79
C ASP A 52 -41.14 21.29 117.33
N ALA A 53 -41.59 20.18 117.92
CA ALA A 53 -41.22 18.84 117.48
C ALA A 53 -41.74 18.53 116.06
N GLU A 54 -42.97 18.94 115.72
CA GLU A 54 -43.54 18.77 114.38
C GLU A 54 -42.81 19.63 113.33
N VAL A 55 -42.51 20.89 113.66
CA VAL A 55 -41.70 21.78 112.81
C VAL A 55 -40.31 21.21 112.59
N ALA A 56 -39.67 20.64 113.63
CA ALA A 56 -38.39 19.97 113.49
C ALA A 56 -38.47 18.77 112.54
N ALA A 57 -39.52 17.93 112.66
CA ALA A 57 -39.72 16.79 111.76
C ALA A 57 -39.94 17.23 110.29
N LEU A 58 -40.78 18.25 110.06
CA LEU A 58 -41.00 18.81 108.72
C LEU A 58 -39.74 19.47 108.15
N THR A 59 -38.89 20.04 108.99
CA THR A 59 -37.61 20.62 108.56
C THR A 59 -36.68 19.53 108.04
N VAL A 60 -36.57 18.39 108.75
CA VAL A 60 -35.79 17.23 108.29
C VAL A 60 -36.34 16.66 106.98
N GLU A 61 -37.66 16.56 106.83
CA GLU A 61 -38.29 16.12 105.57
C GLU A 61 -38.00 17.08 104.42
N ARG A 62 -38.10 18.40 104.66
CA ARG A 62 -37.76 19.44 103.68
C ARG A 62 -36.30 19.35 103.25
N GLU A 63 -35.38 19.18 104.19
CA GLU A 63 -33.95 18.98 103.91
C GLU A 63 -33.70 17.71 103.08
N GLY A 64 -34.44 16.63 103.36
CA GLY A 64 -34.40 15.40 102.57
C GLY A 64 -34.87 15.59 101.12
N VAL A 65 -35.96 16.33 100.93
CA VAL A 65 -36.48 16.66 99.59
C VAL A 65 -35.53 17.60 98.84
N GLU A 66 -34.99 18.62 99.51
CA GLU A 66 -33.98 19.52 98.93
C GLU A 66 -32.74 18.74 98.47
N ALA A 67 -32.26 17.78 99.27
CA ALA A 67 -31.15 16.90 98.90
C ALA A 67 -31.49 16.04 97.67
N GLN A 68 -32.70 15.48 97.57
CA GLN A 68 -33.15 14.73 96.39
C GLN A 68 -33.24 15.60 95.13
N ILE A 69 -33.78 16.82 95.24
CA ILE A 69 -33.85 17.79 94.13
C ILE A 69 -32.44 18.12 93.65
N ASN A 70 -31.51 18.38 94.57
CA ASN A 70 -30.11 18.65 94.23
C ASN A 70 -29.45 17.45 93.52
N GLY A 71 -29.73 16.21 93.97
CA GLY A 71 -29.26 15.00 93.31
C GLY A 71 -29.82 14.83 91.89
N LEU A 72 -31.12 15.04 91.70
CA LEU A 72 -31.76 14.98 90.38
C LEU A 72 -31.27 16.08 89.44
N ASN A 73 -31.04 17.30 89.96
CA ASN A 73 -30.46 18.39 89.18
C ASN A 73 -29.03 18.07 88.74
N ALA A 74 -28.21 17.47 89.61
CA ALA A 74 -26.87 17.02 89.23
C ALA A 74 -26.91 15.96 88.12
N GLN A 75 -27.81 14.97 88.23
CA GLN A 75 -28.02 13.94 87.20
C GLN A 75 -28.54 14.54 85.88
N LEU A 76 -29.46 15.52 85.94
CA LEU A 76 -29.96 16.22 84.78
C LEU A 76 -28.85 16.99 84.06
N GLU A 77 -27.99 17.70 84.80
CA GLU A 77 -26.86 18.43 84.22
C GLU A 77 -25.78 17.50 83.67
N GLU A 78 -25.60 16.31 84.25
CA GLU A 78 -24.76 15.26 83.66
C GLU A 78 -25.35 14.70 82.37
N SER A 79 -26.66 14.40 82.36
CA SER A 79 -27.38 13.92 81.16
C SER A 79 -27.37 14.96 80.04
N LYS A 80 -27.58 16.25 80.34
CA LYS A 80 -27.48 17.35 79.36
C LYS A 80 -26.07 17.44 78.76
N ARG A 81 -25.03 17.33 79.59
CA ARG A 81 -23.64 17.30 79.10
C ARG A 81 -23.38 16.08 78.23
N GLY A 82 -23.91 14.91 78.59
CA GLY A 82 -23.83 13.69 77.78
C GLY A 82 -24.53 13.85 76.42
N ASN A 83 -25.74 14.41 76.42
CA ASN A 83 -26.52 14.64 75.19
C ASN A 83 -25.83 15.66 74.27
N ALA A 84 -25.28 16.75 74.81
CA ALA A 84 -24.52 17.72 74.03
C ALA A 84 -23.28 17.09 73.37
N ARG A 85 -22.59 16.16 74.05
CA ARG A 85 -21.48 15.40 73.46
C ARG A 85 -21.95 14.48 72.34
N LEU A 86 -23.01 13.70 72.58
CA LEU A 86 -23.58 12.81 71.56
C LEU A 86 -24.08 13.57 70.33
N GLN A 87 -24.65 14.76 70.52
CA GLN A 87 -25.07 15.61 69.42
C GLN A 87 -23.88 16.08 68.56
N SER A 88 -22.79 16.52 69.22
CA SER A 88 -21.54 16.89 68.53
C SER A 88 -20.90 15.70 67.79
N ASP A 89 -20.87 14.52 68.42
CA ASP A 89 -20.35 13.31 67.79
C ASP A 89 -21.20 12.86 66.60
N LEU A 90 -22.54 13.00 66.69
CA LEU A 90 -23.46 12.71 65.60
C LEU A 90 -23.29 13.68 64.43
N GLU A 91 -23.15 14.98 64.71
CA GLU A 91 -22.86 15.99 63.69
C GLU A 91 -21.56 15.65 62.95
N ARG A 92 -20.49 15.30 63.69
CA ARG A 92 -19.23 14.88 63.08
C ARG A 92 -19.35 13.60 62.24
N ALA A 93 -20.08 12.60 62.73
CA ALA A 93 -20.31 11.35 61.99
C ALA A 93 -21.13 11.56 60.71
N LEU A 94 -22.11 12.48 60.73
CA LEU A 94 -22.89 12.86 59.55
C LEU A 94 -22.03 13.59 58.52
N GLU A 95 -21.14 14.49 58.96
CA GLU A 95 -20.17 15.14 58.07
C GLU A 95 -19.21 14.12 57.43
N GLU A 96 -18.66 13.21 58.22
CA GLU A 96 -17.79 12.13 57.73
C GLU A 96 -18.51 11.22 56.72
N ALA A 97 -19.77 10.85 57.00
CA ALA A 97 -20.58 10.05 56.08
C ALA A 97 -20.89 10.79 54.77
N ALA A 98 -21.16 12.09 54.83
CA ALA A 98 -21.39 12.91 53.64
C ALA A 98 -20.14 13.02 52.77
N VAL A 99 -18.96 13.19 53.38
CA VAL A 99 -17.68 13.18 52.66
C VAL A 99 -17.41 11.83 52.01
N HIS A 100 -17.65 10.72 52.73
CA HIS A 100 -17.47 9.38 52.19
C HIS A 100 -18.40 9.13 50.99
N HIS A 101 -19.68 9.49 51.10
CA HIS A 101 -20.63 9.35 50.01
C HIS A 101 -20.21 10.18 48.78
N ARG A 102 -19.73 11.41 48.97
CA ARG A 102 -19.21 12.24 47.87
C ARG A 102 -18.01 11.58 47.18
N LEU A 103 -17.05 11.08 47.95
CA LEU A 103 -15.88 10.38 47.40
C LEU A 103 -16.27 9.09 46.64
N GLN A 104 -17.29 8.37 47.12
CA GLN A 104 -17.82 7.19 46.45
C GLN A 104 -18.38 7.55 45.06
N LEU A 105 -19.19 8.63 44.97
CA LEU A 105 -19.73 9.10 43.70
C LEU A 105 -18.63 9.56 42.73
N GLU A 106 -17.60 10.25 43.23
CA GLU A 106 -16.44 10.64 42.41
C GLU A 106 -15.67 9.42 41.90
N PHE A 107 -15.47 8.40 42.76
CA PHE A 107 -14.82 7.15 42.38
C PHE A 107 -15.61 6.39 41.31
N ASP A 108 -16.93 6.25 41.48
CA ASP A 108 -17.79 5.57 40.51
C ASP A 108 -17.77 6.30 39.16
N ALA A 109 -17.80 7.64 39.16
CA ALA A 109 -17.70 8.45 37.95
C ALA A 109 -16.33 8.30 37.26
N LEU A 110 -15.24 8.24 38.03
CA LEU A 110 -13.89 7.99 37.51
C LEU A 110 -13.76 6.59 36.93
N SER A 111 -14.30 5.57 37.60
CA SER A 111 -14.31 4.19 37.12
C SER A 111 -15.04 4.09 35.77
N ALA A 112 -16.24 4.69 35.67
CA ALA A 112 -17.00 4.70 34.42
C ALA A 112 -16.25 5.40 33.27
N ARG A 113 -15.57 6.53 33.54
CA ARG A 113 -14.72 7.20 32.55
C ARG A 113 -13.54 6.34 32.11
N TRP A 114 -12.93 5.61 33.05
CA TRP A 114 -11.81 4.73 32.78
C TRP A 114 -12.23 3.55 31.90
N ASP A 115 -13.40 2.97 32.14
CA ASP A 115 -13.96 1.89 31.31
C ASP A 115 -14.20 2.36 29.86
N VAL A 116 -14.77 3.56 29.67
CA VAL A 116 -14.97 4.15 28.34
C VAL A 116 -13.64 4.42 27.65
N ALA A 117 -12.67 5.01 28.35
CA ALA A 117 -11.35 5.29 27.80
C ALA A 117 -10.62 4.00 27.37
N ARG A 118 -10.75 2.93 28.16
CA ARG A 118 -10.18 1.62 27.86
C ARG A 118 -10.82 0.99 26.61
N ALA A 119 -12.13 1.10 26.45
CA ALA A 119 -12.83 0.62 25.26
C ALA A 119 -12.37 1.37 23.99
N GLN A 120 -12.28 2.72 24.07
CA GLN A 120 -11.79 3.54 22.95
C GLN A 120 -10.34 3.22 22.59
N LEU A 121 -9.47 2.98 23.58
CA LEU A 121 -8.09 2.59 23.34
C LEU A 121 -8.00 1.26 22.59
N ALA A 122 -8.78 0.25 23.00
CA ALA A 122 -8.80 -1.04 22.33
C ALA A 122 -9.30 -0.95 20.87
N GLU A 123 -10.33 -0.12 20.62
CA GLU A 123 -10.82 0.13 19.26
C GLU A 123 -9.79 0.85 18.39
N ALA A 124 -9.10 1.86 18.95
CA ALA A 124 -8.01 2.58 18.27
C ALA A 124 -6.80 1.67 17.97
N GLU A 125 -6.41 0.80 18.89
CA GLU A 125 -5.34 -0.19 18.68
C GLU A 125 -5.69 -1.17 17.55
N GLN A 126 -6.95 -1.64 17.51
CA GLN A 126 -7.43 -2.52 16.45
C GLN A 126 -7.47 -1.79 15.08
N ALA A 127 -7.89 -0.53 15.07
CA ALA A 127 -7.87 0.32 13.87
C ALA A 127 -6.44 0.60 13.38
N LEU A 128 -5.49 0.84 14.29
CA LEU A 128 -4.08 1.03 13.95
C LEU A 128 -3.47 -0.26 13.37
N LYS A 129 -3.76 -1.41 13.97
CA LYS A 129 -3.27 -2.72 13.50
C LYS A 129 -3.78 -3.06 12.10
N THR A 130 -5.06 -2.80 11.84
CA THR A 130 -5.68 -3.00 10.51
C THR A 130 -5.11 -2.00 9.48
N SER A 131 -4.95 -0.73 9.84
CA SER A 131 -4.30 0.28 9.00
C SER A 131 -2.85 -0.10 8.65
N GLN A 132 -2.06 -0.53 9.63
CA GLN A 132 -0.69 -1.00 9.40
C GLN A 132 -0.61 -2.24 8.49
N ALA A 133 -1.55 -3.18 8.62
CA ALA A 133 -1.62 -4.33 7.72
C ALA A 133 -1.95 -3.89 6.29
N THR A 134 -2.88 -2.95 6.11
CA THR A 134 -3.21 -2.40 4.78
C THR A 134 -2.03 -1.66 4.16
N ILE A 135 -1.28 -0.86 4.94
CA ILE A 135 -0.10 -0.15 4.45
C ILE A 135 1.02 -1.13 4.07
N LYS A 136 1.26 -2.18 4.87
CA LYS A 136 2.25 -3.22 4.55
C LYS A 136 1.90 -3.98 3.26
N ALA A 137 0.62 -4.32 3.08
CA ALA A 137 0.13 -4.94 1.85
C ALA A 137 0.33 -4.02 0.63
N ALA A 138 -0.06 -2.74 0.75
CA ALA A 138 0.15 -1.74 -0.29
C ALA A 138 1.64 -1.51 -0.62
N GLN A 139 2.51 -1.49 0.39
CA GLN A 139 3.96 -1.36 0.20
C GLN A 139 4.57 -2.56 -0.53
N ARG A 140 4.13 -3.79 -0.22
CA ARG A 140 4.59 -4.99 -0.94
C ARG A 140 4.13 -4.98 -2.40
N LEU A 141 2.87 -4.62 -2.63
CA LEU A 141 2.32 -4.43 -3.97
C LEU A 141 3.11 -3.38 -4.78
N SER A 142 3.54 -2.30 -4.12
CA SER A 142 4.37 -1.27 -4.76
C SER A 142 5.83 -1.67 -4.99
N SER A 143 6.32 -2.74 -4.35
CA SER A 143 7.73 -3.14 -4.39
C SER A 143 8.04 -4.25 -5.41
N SER A 144 7.02 -4.91 -5.96
CA SER A 144 7.23 -5.95 -6.98
C SER A 144 7.51 -5.31 -8.33
N VAL A 145 8.79 -5.20 -8.67
CA VAL A 145 9.26 -4.64 -9.96
C VAL A 145 9.06 -5.63 -11.12
N GLU A 146 8.74 -6.90 -10.83
CA GLU A 146 8.57 -7.97 -11.82
C GLU A 146 7.11 -8.44 -11.86
N TRP A 147 6.58 -8.62 -13.09
CA TRP A 147 5.20 -9.02 -13.36
C TRP A 147 4.74 -10.25 -12.56
N ARG A 148 5.55 -11.31 -12.53
CA ARG A 148 5.25 -12.53 -11.74
C ARG A 148 5.21 -12.26 -10.24
N GLY A 149 6.15 -11.48 -9.73
CA GLY A 149 6.19 -11.09 -8.32
C GLY A 149 4.97 -10.26 -7.90
N ALA A 150 4.44 -9.46 -8.83
CA ALA A 150 3.24 -8.66 -8.58
C ALA A 150 1.99 -9.53 -8.44
N LEU A 151 1.79 -10.52 -9.33
CA LEU A 151 0.66 -11.46 -9.25
C LEU A 151 0.64 -12.23 -7.93
N ASP A 152 1.81 -12.70 -7.51
CA ASP A 152 1.99 -13.41 -6.25
C ASP A 152 1.74 -12.50 -5.04
N SER A 153 2.22 -11.25 -5.09
CA SER A 153 2.01 -10.26 -4.03
C SER A 153 0.53 -9.92 -3.82
N VAL A 154 -0.30 -9.98 -4.87
CA VAL A 154 -1.76 -9.79 -4.76
C VAL A 154 -2.40 -10.89 -3.94
N LEU A 155 -2.04 -12.15 -4.20
CA LEU A 155 -2.57 -13.29 -3.44
C LEU A 155 -2.05 -13.29 -1.99
N ASP A 156 -0.81 -12.87 -1.78
CA ASP A 156 -0.23 -12.75 -0.45
C ASP A 156 -0.89 -11.62 0.34
N ALA A 157 -1.14 -10.46 -0.28
CA ALA A 157 -1.88 -9.34 0.32
C ALA A 157 -3.33 -9.74 0.70
N ALA A 158 -4.00 -10.51 -0.17
CA ALA A 158 -5.30 -11.07 0.16
C ALA A 158 -5.24 -12.01 1.37
N SER A 159 -4.16 -12.79 1.52
CA SER A 159 -4.00 -13.77 2.60
C SER A 159 -3.80 -13.12 3.98
N GLU A 160 -3.23 -11.91 4.02
CA GLU A 160 -3.06 -11.13 5.25
C GLU A 160 -4.35 -10.52 5.77
N LEU A 161 -5.29 -10.21 4.88
CA LEU A 161 -6.54 -9.55 5.23
C LEU A 161 -7.65 -10.56 5.52
N VAL A 162 -7.68 -11.65 4.76
CA VAL A 162 -8.75 -12.63 4.81
C VAL A 162 -8.13 -14.02 4.66
N ARG A 163 -8.38 -14.92 5.62
CA ARG A 163 -7.99 -16.33 5.48
C ARG A 163 -8.64 -16.91 4.22
N PHE A 164 -8.01 -17.81 3.49
CA PHE A 164 -8.69 -18.55 2.42
C PHE A 164 -8.03 -19.91 2.25
N GLU A 165 -8.81 -20.88 1.79
CA GLU A 165 -8.29 -22.23 1.53
C GLU A 165 -7.66 -22.31 0.16
N ARG A 166 -8.25 -21.64 -0.85
CA ARG A 166 -7.71 -21.57 -2.21
C ARG A 166 -7.95 -20.17 -2.78
N GLY A 167 -6.97 -19.67 -3.52
CA GLY A 167 -7.07 -18.38 -4.20
C GLY A 167 -6.52 -18.49 -5.61
N THR A 168 -7.19 -17.86 -6.57
CA THR A 168 -6.69 -17.77 -7.95
C THR A 168 -6.86 -16.36 -8.49
N LEU A 169 -5.93 -15.97 -9.35
CA LEU A 169 -5.93 -14.72 -10.06
C LEU A 169 -6.02 -15.02 -11.55
N ALA A 170 -7.14 -14.67 -12.15
CA ALA A 170 -7.37 -14.82 -13.58
C ALA A 170 -7.25 -13.47 -14.27
N LEU A 171 -6.51 -13.39 -15.36
CA LEU A 171 -6.35 -12.17 -16.16
C LEU A 171 -7.04 -12.34 -17.51
N VAL A 172 -7.46 -11.22 -18.10
CA VAL A 172 -8.04 -11.21 -19.43
C VAL A 172 -6.94 -11.40 -20.47
N ASP A 173 -7.11 -12.41 -21.31
CA ASP A 173 -6.37 -12.59 -22.55
C ASP A 173 -7.10 -11.83 -23.66
N GLU A 174 -6.57 -10.65 -24.01
CA GLU A 174 -7.15 -9.73 -25.00
C GLU A 174 -7.27 -10.36 -26.40
N LEU A 175 -6.45 -11.37 -26.73
CA LEU A 175 -6.49 -12.05 -28.03
C LEU A 175 -7.62 -13.06 -28.15
N GLN A 176 -8.00 -13.71 -27.04
CA GLN A 176 -8.97 -14.80 -27.02
C GLN A 176 -10.29 -14.42 -26.33
N GLU A 177 -10.38 -13.22 -25.74
CA GLU A 177 -11.51 -12.76 -24.92
C GLU A 177 -11.84 -13.74 -23.76
N GLU A 178 -10.81 -14.38 -23.23
CA GLU A 178 -10.90 -15.40 -22.19
C GLU A 178 -10.18 -14.97 -20.90
N LEU A 179 -10.67 -15.43 -19.77
CA LEU A 179 -10.00 -15.37 -18.48
C LEU A 179 -9.07 -16.56 -18.35
N LYS A 180 -7.78 -16.25 -18.25
CA LYS A 180 -6.71 -17.22 -18.04
C LYS A 180 -6.18 -17.08 -16.62
N VAL A 181 -6.11 -18.19 -15.88
CA VAL A 181 -5.49 -18.18 -14.55
C VAL A 181 -3.97 -18.01 -14.72
N GLU A 182 -3.42 -16.97 -14.11
CA GLU A 182 -2.00 -16.63 -14.17
C GLU A 182 -1.29 -16.85 -12.83
N ALA A 183 -2.04 -16.83 -11.72
CA ALA A 183 -1.50 -17.18 -10.40
C ALA A 183 -2.52 -17.94 -9.56
N ALA A 184 -2.02 -18.82 -8.71
CA ALA A 184 -2.82 -19.60 -7.76
C ALA A 184 -2.08 -19.81 -6.44
N ARG A 185 -2.84 -19.91 -5.35
CA ARG A 185 -2.35 -20.26 -4.02
C ARG A 185 -3.19 -21.39 -3.44
N ASN A 186 -2.51 -22.35 -2.81
CA ASN A 186 -3.11 -23.50 -2.14
C ASN A 186 -4.04 -24.33 -3.06
N SER A 187 -3.81 -24.29 -4.37
CA SER A 187 -4.58 -25.06 -5.34
C SER A 187 -3.94 -26.44 -5.55
N PRO A 188 -4.71 -27.55 -5.50
CA PRO A 188 -4.21 -28.88 -5.86
C PRO A 188 -4.03 -29.07 -7.37
N ILE A 189 -4.57 -28.16 -8.19
CA ILE A 189 -4.48 -28.17 -9.65
C ILE A 189 -3.37 -27.21 -10.07
N ALA A 190 -2.46 -27.66 -10.93
CA ALA A 190 -1.44 -26.81 -11.51
C ALA A 190 -2.08 -25.75 -12.44
N ILE A 191 -1.52 -24.54 -12.48
CA ILE A 191 -2.07 -23.43 -13.28
C ILE A 191 -2.23 -23.84 -14.76
N SER A 192 -1.28 -24.62 -15.30
CA SER A 192 -1.31 -25.13 -16.68
C SER A 192 -2.48 -26.07 -16.99
N GLU A 193 -3.10 -26.65 -15.98
CA GLU A 193 -4.22 -27.59 -16.08
C GLU A 193 -5.56 -26.93 -15.71
N MET A 194 -5.55 -25.65 -15.31
CA MET A 194 -6.77 -24.93 -14.98
C MET A 194 -7.55 -24.53 -16.23
N SER A 195 -8.88 -24.64 -16.14
CA SER A 195 -9.78 -24.30 -17.22
C SER A 195 -9.75 -22.80 -17.53
N ARG A 196 -9.82 -22.44 -18.81
CA ARG A 196 -10.08 -21.08 -19.28
C ARG A 196 -11.58 -20.85 -19.34
N PHE A 197 -12.02 -19.62 -19.11
CA PHE A 197 -13.44 -19.26 -19.11
C PHE A 197 -13.67 -17.98 -19.90
N LYS A 198 -14.79 -17.85 -20.61
CA LYS A 198 -15.11 -16.60 -21.30
C LYS A 198 -15.49 -15.49 -20.32
N VAL A 199 -15.26 -14.24 -20.71
CA VAL A 199 -15.81 -13.09 -19.96
C VAL A 199 -17.35 -13.19 -19.95
N GLY A 200 -17.97 -13.05 -18.77
CA GLY A 200 -19.41 -13.29 -18.56
C GLY A 200 -19.79 -14.73 -18.20
N GLU A 201 -18.86 -15.69 -18.31
CA GLU A 201 -19.09 -17.08 -17.97
C GLU A 201 -18.61 -17.41 -16.54
N GLY A 202 -19.41 -18.16 -15.79
CA GLY A 202 -19.06 -18.51 -14.41
C GLY A 202 -19.17 -17.33 -13.45
N ILE A 203 -18.86 -17.54 -12.17
CA ILE A 203 -18.86 -16.44 -11.18
C ILE A 203 -17.77 -15.42 -11.49
N ALA A 204 -16.57 -15.89 -11.87
CA ALA A 204 -15.45 -14.99 -12.20
C ALA A 204 -15.76 -14.13 -13.42
N GLY A 205 -16.21 -14.72 -14.53
CA GLY A 205 -16.59 -13.97 -15.72
C GLY A 205 -17.80 -13.05 -15.49
N TRP A 206 -18.77 -13.46 -14.66
CA TRP A 206 -19.88 -12.59 -14.27
C TRP A 206 -19.38 -11.35 -13.51
N ALA A 207 -18.52 -11.54 -12.50
CA ALA A 207 -17.98 -10.45 -11.69
C ALA A 207 -17.22 -9.42 -12.55
N LEU A 208 -16.49 -9.89 -13.56
CA LEU A 208 -15.79 -9.01 -14.50
C LEU A 208 -16.73 -8.27 -15.44
N SER A 209 -17.68 -8.98 -16.06
CA SER A 209 -18.62 -8.39 -17.03
C SER A 209 -19.55 -7.34 -16.39
N HIS A 210 -20.00 -7.59 -15.17
CA HIS A 210 -20.86 -6.67 -14.41
C HIS A 210 -20.05 -5.64 -13.61
N ARG A 211 -18.73 -5.83 -13.50
CA ARG A 211 -17.80 -4.95 -12.78
C ARG A 211 -18.14 -4.81 -11.29
N GLU A 212 -18.71 -5.88 -10.73
CA GLU A 212 -19.19 -5.91 -9.36
C GLU A 212 -18.59 -7.10 -8.61
N PRO A 213 -18.16 -6.91 -7.34
CA PRO A 213 -17.72 -8.01 -6.51
C PRO A 213 -18.90 -8.91 -6.11
N VAL A 214 -18.67 -10.21 -6.11
CA VAL A 214 -19.68 -11.23 -5.82
C VAL A 214 -19.28 -12.02 -4.58
N LEU A 215 -20.21 -12.10 -3.63
CA LEU A 215 -20.15 -13.02 -2.50
C LEU A 215 -21.16 -14.15 -2.70
N VAL A 216 -20.68 -15.38 -2.78
CA VAL A 216 -21.49 -16.59 -2.80
C VAL A 216 -21.32 -17.36 -1.51
N ARG A 217 -22.42 -17.50 -0.77
CA ARG A 217 -22.44 -18.20 0.54
C ARG A 217 -22.47 -19.71 0.40
N ASP A 218 -23.17 -20.24 -0.62
CA ASP A 218 -23.16 -21.65 -0.98
C ASP A 218 -23.15 -21.81 -2.51
N SER A 219 -22.01 -22.23 -3.05
CA SER A 219 -21.78 -22.42 -4.49
C SER A 219 -22.73 -23.44 -5.14
N ARG A 220 -23.32 -24.36 -4.38
CA ARG A 220 -24.29 -25.34 -4.90
C ARG A 220 -25.64 -24.72 -5.24
N THR A 221 -25.92 -23.55 -4.69
CA THR A 221 -27.18 -22.83 -4.87
C THR A 221 -27.10 -21.76 -5.95
N ASP A 222 -25.90 -21.44 -6.43
CA ASP A 222 -25.68 -20.43 -7.46
C ASP A 222 -25.46 -21.10 -8.83
N ALA A 223 -26.42 -20.93 -9.74
CA ALA A 223 -26.39 -21.50 -11.08
C ALA A 223 -25.20 -20.99 -11.94
N ARG A 224 -24.57 -19.87 -11.54
CA ARG A 224 -23.37 -19.33 -12.19
C ARG A 224 -22.11 -20.07 -11.77
N PHE A 225 -22.13 -20.90 -10.72
CA PHE A 225 -20.96 -21.65 -10.31
C PHE A 225 -20.68 -22.81 -11.29
N LYS A 226 -19.61 -22.69 -12.08
CA LYS A 226 -19.06 -23.79 -12.89
C LYS A 226 -17.86 -24.38 -12.16
N ALA A 227 -18.01 -25.61 -11.66
CA ALA A 227 -16.92 -26.29 -10.97
C ALA A 227 -15.88 -26.81 -11.99
N SER A 228 -14.61 -26.41 -11.89
CA SER A 228 -13.51 -27.13 -12.57
C SER A 228 -13.27 -28.51 -11.97
N ASP A 229 -13.60 -28.73 -10.69
CA ASP A 229 -13.52 -30.03 -10.02
C ASP A 229 -14.75 -30.26 -9.12
N PRO A 230 -15.68 -31.15 -9.51
CA PRO A 230 -16.86 -31.51 -8.71
C PRO A 230 -16.53 -32.13 -7.35
N LYS A 231 -15.34 -32.75 -7.18
CA LYS A 231 -14.95 -33.43 -5.93
C LYS A 231 -14.52 -32.46 -4.84
N HIS A 232 -14.09 -31.25 -5.20
CA HIS A 232 -13.56 -30.24 -4.28
C HIS A 232 -14.33 -28.92 -4.34
N GLN A 233 -15.63 -28.98 -4.61
CA GLN A 233 -16.48 -27.80 -4.77
C GLN A 233 -16.48 -26.94 -3.49
N PRO A 234 -15.88 -25.73 -3.51
CA PRO A 234 -15.83 -24.86 -2.35
C PRO A 234 -17.23 -24.35 -2.03
N ARG A 235 -17.59 -24.26 -0.74
CA ARG A 235 -18.95 -23.88 -0.34
C ARG A 235 -19.12 -22.37 -0.36
N SER A 236 -18.20 -21.61 0.25
CA SER A 236 -18.20 -20.15 0.18
C SER A 236 -17.15 -19.66 -0.81
N PHE A 237 -17.54 -18.71 -1.66
CA PHE A 237 -16.73 -18.23 -2.77
C PHE A 237 -16.88 -16.71 -2.91
N VAL A 238 -15.77 -16.01 -3.14
CA VAL A 238 -15.75 -14.58 -3.42
C VAL A 238 -15.03 -14.36 -4.74
N ALA A 239 -15.61 -13.53 -5.60
CA ALA A 239 -14.98 -13.07 -6.83
C ALA A 239 -14.98 -11.55 -6.84
N VAL A 240 -13.80 -10.94 -6.97
CA VAL A 240 -13.63 -9.49 -7.01
C VAL A 240 -12.95 -9.13 -8.32
N PRO A 241 -13.56 -8.29 -9.16
CA PRO A 241 -12.94 -7.87 -10.40
C PRO A 241 -11.75 -6.94 -10.11
N LEU A 242 -10.66 -7.14 -10.84
CA LEU A 242 -9.53 -6.25 -10.90
C LEU A 242 -9.81 -5.21 -11.98
N LEU A 243 -10.21 -4.01 -11.57
CA LEU A 243 -10.61 -2.94 -12.45
C LEU A 243 -9.56 -1.84 -12.44
N ALA A 244 -9.20 -1.36 -13.63
CA ALA A 244 -8.42 -0.16 -13.81
C ALA A 244 -9.17 0.81 -14.71
N ASP A 245 -9.53 1.96 -14.16
CA ASP A 245 -10.44 2.93 -14.79
C ASP A 245 -11.68 2.25 -15.41
N LYS A 246 -11.74 2.18 -16.75
CA LYS A 246 -12.83 1.63 -17.54
C LYS A 246 -12.55 0.26 -18.14
N GLU A 247 -11.42 -0.37 -17.83
CA GLU A 247 -11.07 -1.71 -18.32
C GLU A 247 -10.93 -2.72 -17.18
N GLY A 248 -11.37 -3.95 -17.43
CA GLY A 248 -11.25 -5.05 -16.48
C GLY A 248 -10.00 -5.86 -16.78
N LEU A 249 -9.01 -5.82 -15.90
CA LEU A 249 -7.74 -6.54 -16.07
C LEU A 249 -7.89 -8.04 -15.81
N GLY A 250 -8.80 -8.40 -14.90
CA GLY A 250 -8.91 -9.76 -14.41
C GLY A 250 -9.84 -9.89 -13.20
N VAL A 251 -9.74 -11.01 -12.50
CA VAL A 251 -10.58 -11.35 -11.35
C VAL A 251 -9.76 -12.08 -10.31
N LEU A 252 -9.82 -11.61 -9.07
CA LEU A 252 -9.35 -12.32 -7.89
C LEU A 252 -10.50 -13.18 -7.37
N THR A 253 -10.26 -14.49 -7.26
CA THR A 253 -11.24 -15.41 -6.69
C THR A 253 -10.68 -16.16 -5.49
N LEU A 254 -11.45 -16.22 -4.41
CA LEU A 254 -11.09 -16.88 -3.17
C LEU A 254 -12.17 -17.85 -2.74
N ALA A 255 -11.77 -18.96 -2.13
CA ALA A 255 -12.63 -20.05 -1.73
C ALA A 255 -12.38 -20.47 -0.27
N ARG A 256 -13.47 -20.80 0.43
CA ARG A 256 -13.49 -21.38 1.79
C ARG A 256 -14.52 -22.51 1.92
N SER A 257 -14.35 -23.34 2.94
CA SER A 257 -15.31 -24.36 3.35
C SER A 257 -16.57 -23.76 4.00
N ALA A 258 -17.60 -24.59 4.22
CA ALA A 258 -18.88 -24.15 4.78
C ALA A 258 -18.83 -23.79 6.26
N SER A 259 -17.81 -24.24 7.00
CA SER A 259 -17.65 -23.97 8.42
C SER A 259 -17.22 -22.53 8.72
N ASP A 260 -16.67 -21.82 7.74
CA ASP A 260 -16.21 -20.44 7.86
C ASP A 260 -16.52 -19.64 6.57
N PRO A 261 -17.80 -19.29 6.32
CA PRO A 261 -18.19 -18.59 5.10
C PRO A 261 -17.68 -17.14 5.11
N PHE A 262 -17.38 -16.62 3.92
CA PHE A 262 -16.98 -15.22 3.77
C PHE A 262 -18.12 -14.27 4.17
N THR A 263 -17.75 -13.16 4.79
CA THR A 263 -18.66 -12.11 5.25
C THR A 263 -18.67 -10.92 4.30
N GLU A 264 -19.67 -10.05 4.46
CA GLU A 264 -19.72 -8.75 3.75
C GLU A 264 -18.52 -7.85 4.08
N GLN A 265 -17.96 -7.99 5.28
CA GLN A 265 -16.76 -7.24 5.66
C GLN A 265 -15.52 -7.76 4.92
N ASP A 266 -15.41 -9.09 4.73
CA ASP A 266 -14.35 -9.68 3.91
C ASP A 266 -14.44 -9.20 2.46
N LEU A 267 -15.65 -9.18 1.89
CA LEU A 267 -15.89 -8.67 0.53
C LEU A 267 -15.43 -7.20 0.38
N ARG A 268 -15.78 -6.34 1.34
CA ARG A 268 -15.36 -4.93 1.34
C ARG A 268 -13.84 -4.77 1.45
N ASN A 269 -13.19 -5.57 2.30
CA ASN A 269 -11.73 -5.54 2.45
C ASN A 269 -11.05 -6.00 1.15
N LEU A 270 -11.52 -7.09 0.54
CA LEU A 270 -11.00 -7.62 -0.72
C LEU A 270 -11.24 -6.69 -1.90
N ALA A 271 -12.38 -5.98 -1.95
CA ALA A 271 -12.65 -4.97 -2.97
C ALA A 271 -11.61 -3.84 -2.96
N ARG A 272 -11.18 -3.39 -1.76
CA ARG A 272 -10.12 -2.38 -1.64
C ARG A 272 -8.77 -2.91 -2.14
N VAL A 273 -8.41 -4.14 -1.75
CA VAL A 273 -7.18 -4.79 -2.24
C VAL A 273 -7.21 -4.93 -3.74
N ALA A 274 -8.34 -5.30 -4.32
CA ALA A 274 -8.49 -5.46 -5.76
C ALA A 274 -8.22 -4.15 -6.51
N THR A 275 -8.65 -3.00 -5.98
CA THR A 275 -8.32 -1.68 -6.55
C THR A 275 -6.82 -1.41 -6.52
N ASP A 276 -6.17 -1.58 -5.36
CA ASP A 276 -4.73 -1.33 -5.21
C ASP A 276 -3.89 -2.34 -6.02
N ALA A 277 -4.32 -3.59 -6.05
CA ALA A 277 -3.75 -4.67 -6.85
C ALA A 277 -3.83 -4.37 -8.35
N SER A 278 -4.96 -3.85 -8.83
CA SER A 278 -5.13 -3.51 -10.26
C SER A 278 -4.10 -2.46 -10.69
N ASN A 279 -3.90 -1.43 -9.87
CA ASN A 279 -2.91 -0.39 -10.13
C ASN A 279 -1.47 -0.93 -10.07
N ALA A 280 -1.16 -1.76 -9.07
CA ALA A 280 0.15 -2.40 -8.94
C ALA A 280 0.46 -3.32 -10.13
N LEU A 281 -0.52 -4.11 -10.59
CA LEU A 281 -0.38 -4.98 -11.75
C LEU A 281 -0.17 -4.17 -13.02
N ILE A 282 -0.91 -3.09 -13.26
CA ILE A 282 -0.66 -2.21 -14.42
C ILE A 282 0.75 -1.65 -14.39
N ASN A 283 1.17 -1.12 -13.25
CA ASN A 283 2.51 -0.55 -13.11
C ASN A 283 3.58 -1.62 -13.37
N ALA A 284 3.42 -2.83 -12.83
CA ALA A 284 4.33 -3.94 -13.09
C ALA A 284 4.33 -4.35 -14.58
N ARG A 285 3.17 -4.42 -15.25
CA ARG A 285 3.06 -4.70 -16.69
C ARG A 285 3.75 -3.62 -17.53
N LEU A 286 3.55 -2.36 -17.17
CA LEU A 286 4.17 -1.22 -17.85
C LEU A 286 5.69 -1.21 -17.67
N VAL A 287 6.18 -1.44 -16.46
CA VAL A 287 7.62 -1.54 -16.18
C VAL A 287 8.25 -2.70 -16.93
N ASP A 288 7.59 -3.86 -16.98
CA ASP A 288 8.09 -5.02 -17.73
C ASP A 288 8.15 -4.74 -19.23
N LEU A 289 7.12 -4.11 -19.80
CA LEU A 289 7.10 -3.70 -21.20
C LEU A 289 8.17 -2.65 -21.52
N LEU A 290 8.41 -1.70 -20.60
CA LEU A 290 9.49 -0.71 -20.73
C LEU A 290 10.87 -1.37 -20.68
N LYS A 291 11.09 -2.31 -19.76
CA LYS A 291 12.35 -3.08 -19.68
C LYS A 291 12.59 -3.91 -20.94
N GLN A 292 11.57 -4.63 -21.42
CA GLN A 292 11.66 -5.38 -22.67
C GLN A 292 12.02 -4.46 -23.83
N ARG A 293 11.43 -3.25 -23.89
CA ARG A 293 11.75 -2.25 -24.90
C ARG A 293 13.16 -1.66 -24.73
N GLU A 294 13.64 -1.47 -23.50
CA GLU A 294 14.98 -0.98 -23.21
C GLU A 294 16.06 -2.01 -23.57
N ASP A 295 15.90 -3.27 -23.16
CA ASP A 295 16.75 -4.41 -23.52
C ASP A 295 16.80 -4.59 -25.04
N HIS A 296 15.64 -4.38 -25.67
CA HIS A 296 15.53 -4.40 -27.12
C HIS A 296 16.35 -3.28 -27.79
N LEU A 297 16.21 -2.03 -27.35
CA LEU A 297 16.95 -0.90 -27.89
C LEU A 297 18.46 -0.99 -27.61
N THR A 298 18.86 -1.44 -26.43
CA THR A 298 20.28 -1.62 -26.08
C THR A 298 20.93 -2.70 -26.92
N THR A 299 20.22 -3.79 -27.22
CA THR A 299 20.70 -4.83 -28.14
C THR A 299 20.92 -4.27 -29.55
N LEU A 300 19.96 -3.49 -30.06
CA LEU A 300 20.10 -2.83 -31.37
C LEU A 300 21.28 -1.85 -31.40
N VAL A 301 21.39 -0.96 -30.40
CA VAL A 301 22.48 0.02 -30.31
C VAL A 301 23.85 -0.65 -30.17
N ARG A 302 23.96 -1.73 -29.39
CA ARG A 302 25.20 -2.49 -29.27
C ARG A 302 25.63 -3.07 -30.61
N LYS A 303 24.71 -3.73 -31.32
CA LYS A 303 24.97 -4.27 -32.67
C LYS A 303 25.34 -3.16 -33.67
N ALA A 304 24.67 -2.01 -33.61
CA ALA A 304 24.98 -0.83 -34.45
C ALA A 304 26.38 -0.24 -34.16
N ARG A 305 26.82 -0.26 -32.91
CA ARG A 305 28.14 0.23 -32.51
C ARG A 305 29.25 -0.70 -32.96
N GLU A 306 29.06 -2.02 -32.83
CA GLU A 306 29.97 -3.03 -33.36
C GLU A 306 30.14 -2.86 -34.89
N LEU A 307 29.04 -2.62 -35.61
CA LEU A 307 29.05 -2.27 -37.04
C LEU A 307 29.90 -1.03 -37.36
N SER A 308 29.81 0.03 -36.54
CA SER A 308 30.54 1.28 -36.78
C SER A 308 32.04 1.17 -36.53
N THR A 309 32.52 0.13 -35.84
CA THR A 309 33.96 -0.08 -35.56
C THR A 309 34.68 -0.92 -36.62
N ALA A 310 33.94 -1.56 -37.53
CA ALA A 310 34.50 -2.37 -38.58
C ALA A 310 35.11 -1.48 -39.68
N ASN A 311 36.40 -1.68 -39.96
CA ASN A 311 37.17 -0.93 -40.96
C ASN A 311 37.32 -1.67 -42.30
N ASP A 312 36.69 -2.84 -42.45
CA ASP A 312 36.76 -3.67 -43.64
C ASP A 312 35.34 -3.98 -44.13
N SER A 313 35.10 -3.71 -45.41
CA SER A 313 33.83 -3.95 -46.10
C SER A 313 33.36 -5.41 -45.94
N LYS A 314 34.28 -6.38 -45.96
CA LYS A 314 33.92 -7.79 -45.76
C LYS A 314 33.45 -8.09 -44.34
N GLN A 315 34.12 -7.54 -43.34
CA GLN A 315 33.77 -7.75 -41.92
C GLN A 315 32.40 -7.15 -41.58
N VAL A 316 32.09 -5.97 -42.13
CA VAL A 316 30.76 -5.36 -42.00
C VAL A 316 29.70 -6.29 -42.57
N VAL A 317 29.89 -6.78 -43.80
CA VAL A 317 28.91 -7.65 -44.46
C VAL A 317 28.69 -8.96 -43.68
N GLU A 318 29.76 -9.62 -43.23
CA GLU A 318 29.65 -10.83 -42.40
C GLU A 318 28.92 -10.59 -41.08
N PHE A 319 29.17 -9.44 -40.44
CA PHE A 319 28.49 -9.08 -39.21
C PHE A 319 26.99 -8.80 -39.44
N VAL A 320 26.65 -8.08 -40.52
CA VAL A 320 25.25 -7.84 -40.90
C VAL A 320 24.51 -9.16 -41.11
N LEU A 321 25.11 -10.10 -41.84
CA LEU A 321 24.50 -11.40 -42.13
C LEU A 321 24.28 -12.24 -40.87
N SER A 322 25.30 -12.33 -40.00
CA SER A 322 25.21 -13.11 -38.76
C SER A 322 24.20 -12.52 -37.78
N SER A 323 24.18 -11.19 -37.63
CA SER A 323 23.24 -10.47 -36.77
C SER A 323 21.80 -10.56 -37.27
N ALA A 324 21.58 -10.41 -38.57
CA ALA A 324 20.24 -10.52 -39.18
C ALA A 324 19.67 -11.93 -39.00
N ARG A 325 20.52 -12.94 -39.14
CA ARG A 325 20.15 -14.34 -38.90
C ARG A 325 19.75 -14.57 -37.44
N GLU A 326 20.52 -14.04 -36.50
CA GLU A 326 20.24 -14.17 -35.06
C GLU A 326 18.95 -13.44 -34.64
N LEU A 327 18.72 -12.22 -35.14
CA LEU A 327 17.52 -11.41 -34.81
C LEU A 327 16.20 -12.11 -35.16
N ILE A 328 16.21 -12.89 -36.23
CA ILE A 328 15.02 -13.55 -36.78
C ILE A 328 14.97 -15.05 -36.45
N GLY A 329 16.05 -15.62 -35.90
CA GLY A 329 16.19 -17.08 -35.76
C GLY A 329 16.24 -17.79 -37.11
N GLY A 330 16.90 -17.20 -38.11
CA GLY A 330 17.10 -17.79 -39.43
C GLY A 330 18.18 -18.86 -39.48
N LYS A 331 18.14 -19.74 -40.51
CA LYS A 331 19.24 -20.64 -40.85
C LYS A 331 20.29 -19.98 -41.74
N ALA A 332 19.85 -19.08 -42.60
CA ALA A 332 20.71 -18.44 -43.58
C ALA A 332 20.33 -16.98 -43.81
N ALA A 333 21.29 -16.19 -44.29
CA ALA A 333 21.08 -14.80 -44.66
C ALA A 333 21.86 -14.45 -45.93
N LEU A 334 21.35 -13.51 -46.71
CA LEU A 334 22.02 -13.00 -47.91
C LEU A 334 21.81 -11.51 -48.05
N LEU A 335 22.87 -10.78 -48.39
CA LEU A 335 22.84 -9.35 -48.64
C LEU A 335 23.17 -9.11 -50.10
N ALA A 336 22.23 -8.54 -50.84
CA ALA A 336 22.42 -8.07 -52.20
C ALA A 336 22.40 -6.55 -52.22
N LEU A 337 23.43 -5.93 -52.81
CA LEU A 337 23.55 -4.49 -52.93
C LEU A 337 23.46 -4.09 -54.40
N ARG A 338 22.78 -2.99 -54.69
CA ARG A 338 22.65 -2.48 -56.05
C ARG A 338 23.98 -1.88 -56.49
N ASN A 339 24.43 -2.26 -57.68
CA ASN A 339 25.58 -1.67 -58.32
C ASN A 339 25.19 -0.31 -58.93
N HIS A 340 25.97 0.73 -58.63
CA HIS A 340 25.71 2.09 -59.10
C HIS A 340 25.90 2.29 -60.61
N LYS A 341 26.65 1.41 -61.29
CA LYS A 341 26.92 1.50 -62.74
C LYS A 341 25.92 0.71 -63.57
N THR A 342 25.62 -0.52 -63.15
CA THR A 342 24.75 -1.43 -63.90
C THR A 342 23.29 -1.39 -63.43
N LEU A 343 23.03 -0.78 -62.27
CA LEU A 343 21.73 -0.76 -61.59
C LEU A 343 21.19 -2.15 -61.21
N GLU A 344 21.97 -3.22 -61.42
CA GLU A 344 21.64 -4.59 -61.03
C GLU A 344 21.97 -4.86 -59.56
N LEU A 345 21.26 -5.82 -58.96
CA LEU A 345 21.58 -6.33 -57.62
C LEU A 345 22.72 -7.36 -57.72
N GLU A 346 23.78 -7.11 -56.96
CA GLU A 346 24.94 -8.00 -56.83
C GLU A 346 25.05 -8.49 -55.39
N VAL A 347 25.49 -9.74 -55.22
CA VAL A 347 25.69 -10.30 -53.88
C VAL A 347 26.89 -9.65 -53.23
N ALA A 348 26.64 -8.93 -52.14
CA ALA A 348 27.70 -8.42 -51.28
C ALA A 348 28.23 -9.51 -50.36
N GLY A 349 27.36 -10.42 -49.89
CA GLY A 349 27.74 -11.58 -49.11
C GLY A 349 26.57 -12.50 -48.81
N SER A 350 26.88 -13.71 -48.36
CA SER A 350 25.89 -14.70 -47.94
C SER A 350 26.44 -15.58 -46.83
N GLN A 351 25.54 -16.11 -45.99
CA GLN A 351 25.89 -17.02 -44.90
C GLN A 351 24.82 -18.11 -44.79
N GLY A 352 25.21 -19.38 -44.83
CA GLY A 352 24.29 -20.52 -44.76
C GLY A 352 23.43 -20.73 -46.01
N VAL A 353 23.65 -19.94 -47.07
CA VAL A 353 23.00 -20.13 -48.37
C VAL A 353 23.93 -20.95 -49.25
N ALA A 354 23.41 -22.02 -49.89
CA ALA A 354 24.20 -22.83 -50.79
C ALA A 354 24.55 -22.07 -52.09
N ASP A 355 25.77 -22.25 -52.61
CA ASP A 355 26.23 -21.61 -53.84
C ASP A 355 25.32 -21.89 -55.05
N SER A 356 24.69 -23.07 -55.09
CA SER A 356 23.70 -23.42 -56.10
C SER A 356 22.49 -22.49 -56.10
N VAL A 357 22.05 -22.01 -54.93
CA VAL A 357 20.92 -21.07 -54.81
C VAL A 357 21.32 -19.66 -55.26
N ILE A 358 22.56 -19.26 -54.96
CA ILE A 358 23.15 -17.99 -55.35
C ILE A 358 23.33 -17.92 -56.88
N GLN A 359 23.90 -18.96 -57.49
CA GLN A 359 24.12 -19.01 -58.94
C GLN A 359 22.82 -18.96 -59.76
N GLN A 360 21.73 -19.48 -59.20
CA GLN A 360 20.39 -19.43 -59.81
C GLN A 360 19.73 -18.04 -59.70
N ARG A 361 20.40 -17.05 -59.09
CA ARG A 361 19.91 -15.68 -58.84
C ARG A 361 18.57 -15.65 -58.08
N ILE A 362 18.23 -16.72 -57.36
CA ILE A 362 16.96 -16.86 -56.64
C ILE A 362 16.78 -15.77 -55.60
N ALA A 363 17.88 -15.41 -54.92
CA ALA A 363 17.85 -14.51 -53.77
C ALA A 363 17.68 -13.02 -54.12
N TRP A 364 17.87 -12.64 -55.38
CA TRP A 364 17.68 -11.26 -55.86
C TRP A 364 16.90 -11.19 -57.17
N GLY A 365 16.28 -12.29 -57.58
CA GLY A 365 15.33 -12.36 -58.67
C GLY A 365 13.98 -11.73 -58.28
N ALA A 366 13.23 -11.27 -59.28
CA ALA A 366 11.86 -10.83 -59.09
C ALA A 366 10.97 -12.04 -58.72
N PRO A 367 9.96 -11.89 -57.84
CA PRO A 367 9.36 -10.63 -57.40
C PRO A 367 9.86 -10.05 -56.05
N ALA A 368 10.39 -10.85 -55.11
CA ALA A 368 10.66 -10.40 -53.73
C ALA A 368 11.60 -9.20 -53.62
N ALA A 369 12.80 -9.28 -54.21
CA ALA A 369 13.78 -8.21 -54.10
C ALA A 369 13.34 -6.94 -54.84
N GLY A 370 12.64 -7.10 -55.97
CA GLY A 370 12.13 -5.98 -56.75
C GLY A 370 11.01 -5.21 -56.04
N ASP A 371 10.08 -5.92 -55.40
CA ASP A 371 8.95 -5.30 -54.70
C ASP A 371 9.38 -4.63 -53.39
N VAL A 372 10.30 -5.23 -52.65
CA VAL A 372 10.89 -4.59 -51.45
C VAL A 372 11.64 -3.32 -51.83
N MET A 373 12.42 -3.34 -52.92
CA MET A 373 13.13 -2.15 -53.41
C MET A 373 12.19 -1.05 -53.90
N ARG A 374 11.03 -1.41 -54.48
CA ARG A 374 10.04 -0.46 -55.01
C ARG A 374 9.14 0.14 -53.92
N THR A 375 8.69 -0.69 -53.00
CA THR A 375 7.69 -0.33 -51.99
C THR A 375 8.31 0.10 -50.66
N GLY A 376 9.55 -0.30 -50.39
CA GLY A 376 10.20 -0.16 -49.08
C GLY A 376 9.53 -0.97 -47.96
N LYS A 377 8.52 -1.78 -48.29
CA LYS A 377 7.82 -2.62 -47.32
C LYS A 377 8.53 -3.97 -47.19
N PRO A 378 8.68 -4.49 -45.97
CA PRO A 378 9.21 -5.83 -45.77
C PRO A 378 8.28 -6.86 -46.43
N TRP A 379 8.87 -7.89 -47.02
CA TRP A 379 8.15 -8.93 -47.72
C TRP A 379 8.47 -10.29 -47.08
N VAL A 380 7.43 -11.05 -46.76
CA VAL A 380 7.53 -12.37 -46.14
C VAL A 380 6.70 -13.33 -46.97
N SER A 381 7.31 -14.45 -47.39
CA SER A 381 6.59 -15.47 -48.15
C SER A 381 7.19 -16.85 -47.96
N PRO A 382 6.36 -17.91 -48.02
CA PRO A 382 6.84 -19.25 -48.27
C PRO A 382 7.60 -19.29 -49.61
N MET A 383 8.76 -19.94 -49.62
CA MET A 383 9.60 -20.02 -50.83
C MET A 383 8.95 -20.83 -51.95
N ARG A 384 8.17 -21.86 -51.61
CA ARG A 384 7.48 -22.72 -52.57
C ARG A 384 6.50 -21.95 -53.48
N GLU A 385 5.95 -20.84 -52.98
CA GLU A 385 5.01 -19.99 -53.72
C GLU A 385 5.72 -19.04 -54.70
N MET A 386 7.01 -18.75 -54.45
CA MET A 386 7.79 -17.80 -55.23
C MET A 386 8.66 -18.46 -56.30
N LEU A 387 9.06 -19.71 -56.09
CA LEU A 387 10.08 -20.37 -56.90
C LEU A 387 9.47 -21.14 -58.09
N PRO A 388 10.12 -21.08 -59.27
CA PRO A 388 9.84 -22.03 -60.35
C PRO A 388 9.99 -23.49 -59.88
N PRO A 389 9.21 -24.45 -60.45
CA PRO A 389 9.18 -25.84 -59.98
C PRO A 389 10.56 -26.52 -59.88
N HIS A 390 11.48 -26.16 -60.79
CA HIS A 390 12.84 -26.72 -60.83
C HIS A 390 13.77 -26.21 -59.72
N LEU A 391 13.42 -25.13 -59.02
CA LEU A 391 14.21 -24.55 -57.92
C LEU A 391 13.65 -24.92 -56.53
N VAL A 392 12.39 -25.37 -56.46
CA VAL A 392 11.75 -25.83 -55.21
C VAL A 392 12.56 -26.96 -54.57
N GLU A 393 12.93 -27.99 -55.34
CA GLU A 393 13.71 -29.11 -54.83
C GLU A 393 15.09 -28.72 -54.31
N VAL A 394 15.74 -27.73 -54.94
CA VAL A 394 17.07 -27.25 -54.54
C VAL A 394 16.99 -26.56 -53.17
N VAL A 395 15.94 -25.78 -52.96
CA VAL A 395 15.72 -24.99 -51.76
C VAL A 395 15.20 -25.85 -50.60
N GLU A 396 14.32 -26.82 -50.87
CA GLU A 396 13.87 -27.80 -49.89
C GLU A 396 15.02 -28.70 -49.40
N LYS A 397 15.93 -29.12 -50.30
CA LYS A 397 17.15 -29.85 -49.90
C LYS A 397 18.09 -29.02 -49.04
N ALA A 398 18.09 -27.70 -49.21
CA ALA A 398 18.83 -26.77 -48.36
C ALA A 398 18.14 -26.50 -47.01
N GLY A 399 16.93 -27.03 -46.80
CA GLY A 399 16.16 -26.84 -45.57
C GLY A 399 15.68 -25.41 -45.35
N LEU A 400 15.43 -24.67 -46.43
CA LEU A 400 14.90 -23.30 -46.39
C LEU A 400 13.44 -23.33 -46.85
N THR A 401 12.53 -22.81 -46.03
CA THR A 401 11.08 -22.84 -46.28
C THR A 401 10.49 -21.45 -46.45
N THR A 402 11.00 -20.47 -45.73
CA THR A 402 10.45 -19.10 -45.68
C THR A 402 11.55 -18.08 -45.94
N ILE A 403 11.25 -17.08 -46.77
CA ILE A 403 12.13 -15.93 -47.05
C ILE A 403 11.51 -14.67 -46.46
N ILE A 404 12.38 -13.86 -45.86
CA ILE A 404 12.07 -12.52 -45.35
C ILE A 404 13.01 -11.56 -46.05
N SER A 405 12.46 -10.61 -46.77
CA SER A 405 13.20 -9.63 -47.55
C SER A 405 12.92 -8.24 -47.00
N VAL A 406 13.95 -7.52 -46.58
CA VAL A 406 13.87 -6.13 -46.12
C VAL A 406 14.79 -5.22 -46.91
N LEU A 407 14.42 -3.95 -47.03
CA LEU A 407 15.23 -2.95 -47.70
C LEU A 407 16.49 -2.66 -46.86
N CYS A 408 17.65 -2.79 -47.48
CA CYS A 408 18.93 -2.33 -46.94
C CYS A 408 19.29 -1.02 -47.63
N GLY A 409 18.72 0.08 -47.13
CA GLY A 409 18.89 1.43 -47.68
C GLY A 409 17.86 2.39 -47.10
N ALA A 410 18.04 3.70 -47.35
CA ALA A 410 17.03 4.68 -46.99
C ALA A 410 15.73 4.40 -47.77
N SER A 411 14.59 4.41 -47.09
CA SER A 411 13.28 4.29 -47.74
C SER A 411 13.05 5.53 -48.60
N THR A 412 13.38 5.43 -49.89
CA THR A 412 12.91 6.39 -50.88
C THR A 412 11.44 6.08 -51.13
N GLN A 413 10.55 6.88 -50.52
CA GLN A 413 9.18 6.98 -51.01
C GLN A 413 9.25 7.50 -52.45
N LEU A 414 9.29 6.60 -53.43
CA LEU A 414 8.98 6.95 -54.81
C LEU A 414 7.46 7.02 -54.89
N GLU A 415 6.93 8.24 -54.95
CA GLU A 415 5.53 8.45 -55.35
C GLU A 415 5.29 7.72 -56.68
N PRO A 416 4.22 6.93 -56.80
CA PRO A 416 3.87 6.34 -58.07
C PRO A 416 3.37 7.47 -58.98
N THR A 417 4.22 7.94 -59.89
CA THR A 417 3.75 8.77 -61.00
C THR A 417 2.94 7.88 -61.93
N GLU A 418 1.62 8.02 -61.84
CA GLU A 418 0.69 7.72 -62.94
C GLU A 418 1.10 8.60 -64.13
N ASP A 419 1.92 8.06 -65.02
CA ASP A 419 1.79 8.22 -66.47
C ASP A 419 3.09 7.81 -67.16
N GLY A 420 2.95 6.95 -68.16
CA GLY A 420 4.01 6.53 -69.08
C GLY A 420 4.45 7.64 -70.03
N ALA A 421 4.99 8.73 -69.49
CA ALA A 421 5.56 9.81 -70.29
C ALA A 421 7.09 9.86 -70.13
N LEU A 422 7.75 9.46 -71.23
CA LEU A 422 9.13 9.83 -71.56
C LEU A 422 9.33 11.34 -71.41
N LEU A 423 9.80 11.78 -70.26
CA LEU A 423 10.49 13.06 -70.12
C LEU A 423 11.83 12.81 -69.47
N SER A 424 12.86 12.89 -70.32
CA SER A 424 14.21 13.35 -70.03
C SER A 424 14.35 14.02 -68.65
N ARG A 425 14.67 13.24 -67.61
CA ARG A 425 15.28 13.77 -66.40
C ARG A 425 16.79 13.81 -66.63
N SER A 426 17.22 15.00 -67.04
CA SER A 426 18.55 15.55 -66.88
C SER A 426 19.27 15.01 -65.65
N GLU A 427 20.51 14.55 -65.84
CA GLU A 427 21.54 14.31 -64.83
C GLU A 427 20.97 13.91 -63.46
N VAL A 428 20.68 12.62 -63.33
CA VAL A 428 20.57 11.98 -62.02
C VAL A 428 21.85 12.34 -61.26
N GLU A 429 21.74 13.25 -60.29
CA GLU A 429 22.64 13.26 -59.15
C GLU A 429 22.63 11.83 -58.62
N VAL A 430 23.66 11.07 -58.98
CA VAL A 430 23.88 9.71 -58.49
C VAL A 430 24.15 9.88 -57.01
N THR A 431 23.08 9.90 -56.21
CA THR A 431 23.18 9.86 -54.77
C THR A 431 23.88 8.55 -54.43
N ASP A 432 25.06 8.67 -53.84
CA ASP A 432 25.96 7.60 -53.39
C ASP A 432 25.35 6.75 -52.25
N GLN A 433 24.03 6.61 -52.21
CA GLN A 433 23.27 5.87 -51.21
C GLN A 433 23.35 4.37 -51.50
N VAL A 434 23.67 3.61 -50.46
CA VAL A 434 23.57 2.15 -50.49
C VAL A 434 22.09 1.79 -50.54
N SER A 435 21.71 1.06 -51.57
CA SER A 435 20.36 0.54 -51.76
C SER A 435 20.48 -0.93 -52.16
N GLY A 436 19.82 -1.81 -51.42
CA GLY A 436 19.92 -3.26 -51.58
C GLY A 436 18.84 -3.99 -50.79
N VAL A 437 18.93 -5.31 -50.76
CA VAL A 437 17.97 -6.16 -50.06
C VAL A 437 18.73 -7.10 -49.14
N LEU A 438 18.27 -7.18 -47.89
CA LEU A 438 18.71 -8.16 -46.92
C LEU A 438 17.65 -9.25 -46.84
N ASN A 439 18.06 -10.48 -47.17
CA ASN A 439 17.23 -11.67 -47.12
C ASN A 439 17.62 -12.52 -45.91
N VAL A 440 16.62 -12.94 -45.13
CA VAL A 440 16.79 -13.92 -44.05
C VAL A 440 15.91 -15.13 -44.35
N TYR A 441 16.48 -16.32 -44.17
CA TYR A 441 15.85 -17.58 -44.53
C TYR A 441 15.66 -18.46 -43.30
N ARG A 442 14.45 -19.01 -43.15
CA ARG A 442 14.05 -19.89 -42.05
C ARG A 442 13.68 -21.28 -42.57
N ASP A 443 13.71 -22.26 -41.69
CA ASP A 443 13.25 -23.65 -41.91
C ASP A 443 11.86 -23.93 -41.31
N SER A 444 11.20 -22.89 -40.80
CA SER A 444 9.87 -22.92 -40.22
C SER A 444 8.91 -22.05 -41.04
N LEU A 445 7.64 -22.44 -41.04
CA LEU A 445 6.52 -21.67 -41.61
C LEU A 445 5.81 -20.82 -40.54
N ASP A 446 6.36 -20.78 -39.32
CA ASP A 446 5.73 -20.07 -38.21
C ASP A 446 5.65 -18.56 -38.48
N PRO A 447 4.50 -17.92 -38.17
CA PRO A 447 4.33 -16.48 -38.31
C PRO A 447 5.44 -15.71 -37.59
N ILE A 448 5.92 -14.64 -38.22
CA ILE A 448 6.95 -13.79 -37.62
C ILE A 448 6.25 -12.71 -36.79
N PRO A 449 6.63 -12.52 -35.52
CA PRO A 449 6.15 -11.40 -34.74
C PRO A 449 6.41 -10.07 -35.45
N ALA A 450 5.42 -9.17 -35.47
CA ALA A 450 5.56 -7.86 -36.11
C ALA A 450 6.77 -7.07 -35.57
N GLY A 451 7.06 -7.23 -34.26
CA GLY A 451 8.24 -6.67 -33.61
C GLY A 451 9.53 -7.09 -34.32
N ASP A 452 9.82 -8.38 -34.42
CA ASP A 452 11.06 -8.90 -35.01
C ASP A 452 11.29 -8.41 -36.45
N LEU A 453 10.21 -8.25 -37.22
CA LEU A 453 10.27 -7.71 -38.58
C LEU A 453 10.66 -6.22 -38.59
N GLU A 454 10.11 -5.42 -37.68
CA GLU A 454 10.52 -4.02 -37.50
C GLU A 454 11.98 -3.92 -37.03
N GLN A 455 12.43 -4.82 -36.16
CA GLN A 455 13.83 -4.87 -35.71
C GLN A 455 14.78 -5.14 -36.87
N LEU A 456 14.46 -6.13 -37.69
CA LEU A 456 15.27 -6.47 -38.86
C LEU A 456 15.32 -5.29 -39.84
N LYS A 457 14.20 -4.59 -40.04
CA LYS A 457 14.15 -3.40 -40.89
C LYS A 457 15.05 -2.28 -40.35
N ALA A 458 14.90 -1.93 -39.07
CA ALA A 458 15.72 -0.88 -38.43
C ALA A 458 17.22 -1.24 -38.46
N PHE A 459 17.54 -2.52 -38.24
CA PHE A 459 18.90 -3.04 -38.35
C PHE A 459 19.44 -2.93 -39.79
N ALA A 460 18.63 -3.26 -40.80
CA ALA A 460 19.02 -3.17 -42.21
C ALA A 460 19.29 -1.72 -42.66
N GLU A 461 18.51 -0.75 -42.16
CA GLU A 461 18.73 0.68 -42.40
C GLU A 461 20.08 1.13 -41.82
N GLN A 462 20.41 0.73 -40.59
CA GLN A 462 21.70 1.04 -39.97
C GLN A 462 22.87 0.32 -40.66
N ALA A 463 22.67 -0.93 -41.09
CA ALA A 463 23.63 -1.69 -41.87
C ALA A 463 23.98 -0.97 -43.18
N ALA A 464 22.98 -0.41 -43.89
CA ALA A 464 23.20 0.35 -45.10
C ALA A 464 24.10 1.57 -44.87
N VAL A 465 23.88 2.32 -43.77
CA VAL A 465 24.71 3.46 -43.39
C VAL A 465 26.15 3.02 -43.09
N ALA A 466 26.33 1.93 -42.34
CA ALA A 466 27.66 1.40 -42.02
C ALA A 466 28.42 0.97 -43.30
N ILE A 467 27.76 0.24 -44.20
CA ILE A 467 28.33 -0.19 -45.48
C ILE A 467 28.69 1.03 -46.35
N GLN A 468 27.84 2.07 -46.36
CA GLN A 468 28.09 3.30 -47.09
C GLN A 468 29.35 4.01 -46.57
N ASN A 469 29.50 4.09 -45.25
CA ASN A 469 30.66 4.71 -44.62
C ASN A 469 31.96 3.97 -44.97
N VAL A 470 31.97 2.64 -44.89
CA VAL A 470 33.16 1.86 -45.24
C VAL A 470 33.50 1.97 -46.73
N ARG A 471 32.49 1.90 -47.62
CA ARG A 471 32.69 2.11 -49.07
C ARG A 471 33.24 3.50 -49.42
N ARG A 472 32.89 4.52 -48.65
CA ARG A 472 33.46 5.87 -48.81
C ARG A 472 34.92 5.90 -48.39
N TRP A 473 35.25 5.30 -47.25
CA TRP A 473 36.63 5.20 -46.77
C TRP A 473 37.54 4.42 -47.72
N ASP A 474 37.07 3.30 -48.29
CA ASP A 474 37.83 2.52 -49.26
C ASP A 474 38.14 3.34 -50.53
N ARG A 475 37.16 4.07 -51.06
CA ARG A 475 37.39 4.98 -52.22
C ARG A 475 38.41 6.07 -51.92
N VAL A 476 38.32 6.71 -50.75
CA VAL A 476 39.28 7.73 -50.34
C VAL A 476 40.69 7.12 -50.22
N LYS A 477 40.80 5.90 -49.67
CA LYS A 477 42.07 5.19 -49.55
C LYS A 477 42.68 4.84 -50.91
N GLU A 478 41.88 4.33 -51.85
CA GLU A 478 42.32 4.06 -53.22
C GLU A 478 42.78 5.34 -53.94
N GLN A 479 42.03 6.43 -53.81
CA GLN A 479 42.40 7.73 -54.39
C GLN A 479 43.71 8.26 -53.78
N LEU A 480 43.92 8.14 -52.47
CA LEU A 480 45.16 8.52 -51.82
C LEU A 480 46.34 7.67 -52.30
N GLN A 481 46.16 6.36 -52.46
CA GLN A 481 47.18 5.46 -53.01
C GLN A 481 47.51 5.78 -54.47
N ALA A 482 46.49 6.06 -55.30
CA ALA A 482 46.69 6.46 -56.68
C ALA A 482 47.48 7.78 -56.76
N THR A 483 47.09 8.80 -55.98
CA THR A 483 47.78 10.10 -55.92
C THR A 483 49.21 9.96 -55.40
N ALA A 484 49.43 9.13 -54.37
CA ALA A 484 50.77 8.84 -53.84
C ALA A 484 51.66 8.18 -54.90
N SER A 485 51.14 7.18 -55.63
CA SER A 485 51.87 6.51 -56.72
C SER A 485 52.19 7.46 -57.88
N MET A 486 51.26 8.37 -58.21
CA MET A 486 51.46 9.43 -59.21
C MET A 486 52.57 10.38 -58.78
N ASN A 487 52.57 10.83 -57.52
CA ASN A 487 53.61 11.70 -56.96
C ASN A 487 54.98 11.02 -56.94
N THR A 488 55.06 9.72 -56.60
CA THR A 488 56.33 8.98 -56.67
C THR A 488 56.88 8.92 -58.10
N ARG A 489 56.02 8.73 -59.11
CA ARG A 489 56.41 8.76 -60.52
C ARG A 489 56.87 10.15 -60.97
N LEU A 490 56.19 11.21 -60.53
CA LEU A 490 56.57 12.59 -60.82
C LEU A 490 57.93 12.96 -60.21
N MET A 491 58.17 12.61 -58.94
CA MET A 491 59.48 12.80 -58.28
C MET A 491 60.61 12.03 -59.00
N GLY A 492 60.32 10.82 -59.50
CA GLY A 492 61.26 10.05 -60.32
C GLY A 492 61.61 10.77 -61.64
N ARG A 493 60.62 11.37 -62.31
CA ARG A 493 60.84 12.19 -63.51
C ARG A 493 61.60 13.47 -63.21
N GLU A 494 61.30 14.18 -62.12
CA GLU A 494 62.06 15.37 -61.71
C GLU A 494 63.54 15.03 -61.43
N ARG A 495 63.84 13.92 -60.74
CA ARG A 495 65.23 13.48 -60.55
C ARG A 495 65.95 13.22 -61.87
N TYR A 496 65.27 12.59 -62.83
CA TYR A 496 65.83 12.31 -64.15
C TYR A 496 66.08 13.59 -64.96
N ILE A 497 65.15 14.55 -64.92
CA ILE A 497 65.31 15.88 -65.54
C ILE A 497 66.51 16.61 -64.91
N ASN A 498 66.63 16.61 -63.59
CA ASN A 498 67.76 17.24 -62.90
C ASN A 498 69.11 16.56 -63.24
N GLN A 499 69.15 15.23 -63.40
CA GLN A 499 70.33 14.53 -63.89
C GLN A 499 70.70 14.93 -65.33
N LEU A 500 69.71 15.05 -66.22
CA LEU A 500 69.93 15.50 -67.60
C LEU A 500 70.45 16.94 -67.64
N LEU A 501 69.85 17.85 -66.88
CA LEU A 501 70.31 19.24 -66.78
C LEU A 501 71.76 19.32 -66.27
N PHE A 502 72.10 18.55 -65.23
CA PHE A 502 73.47 18.46 -64.73
C PHE A 502 74.45 17.94 -65.81
N ARG A 503 74.04 16.93 -66.59
CA ARG A 503 74.86 16.37 -67.67
C ARG A 503 75.04 17.36 -68.83
N ILE A 504 74.00 18.10 -69.19
CA ILE A 504 74.07 19.18 -70.20
C ILE A 504 75.07 20.25 -69.74
N GLN A 505 74.99 20.67 -68.48
CA GLN A 505 75.88 21.68 -67.92
C GLN A 505 77.36 21.23 -67.91
N GLN A 506 77.63 19.94 -67.64
CA GLN A 506 78.97 19.36 -67.79
C GLN A 506 79.45 19.39 -69.24
N LEU A 507 78.60 18.99 -70.20
CA LEU A 507 78.94 19.00 -71.63
C LEU A 507 79.21 20.42 -72.14
N GLU A 508 78.45 21.42 -71.68
CA GLU A 508 78.69 22.83 -72.01
C GLU A 508 80.03 23.33 -71.46
N GLN A 509 80.42 22.92 -70.24
CA GLN A 509 81.76 23.22 -69.70
C GLN A 509 82.88 22.58 -70.52
N GLU A 510 82.71 21.32 -70.93
CA GLU A 510 83.67 20.63 -71.81
C GLU A 510 83.79 21.32 -73.17
N LEU A 511 82.65 21.68 -73.79
CA LEU A 511 82.62 22.42 -75.06
C LEU A 511 83.27 23.80 -74.95
N GLY A 512 83.07 24.48 -73.81
CA GLY A 512 83.72 25.75 -73.50
C GLY A 512 85.25 25.61 -73.42
N ARG A 513 85.76 24.52 -72.84
CA ARG A 513 87.20 24.22 -72.83
C ARG A 513 87.74 23.96 -74.24
N TYR A 514 87.00 23.24 -75.07
CA TYR A 514 87.39 23.00 -76.48
C TYR A 514 87.34 24.26 -77.36
N LYS A 515 86.49 25.24 -77.04
CA LYS A 515 86.49 26.55 -77.73
C LYS A 515 87.59 27.50 -77.26
N ALA A 516 88.12 27.28 -76.06
CA ALA A 516 89.19 28.09 -75.48
C ALA A 516 90.60 27.59 -75.83
N ALA A 517 90.73 26.31 -76.20
CA ALA A 517 91.89 25.71 -76.85
C ALA A 517 91.86 25.98 -78.36
#